data_AF-A0A0K0D566-F1
#
_entry.id   AF-A0A0K0D566-F1
#
_cell.length_a   1.000
_cell.length_b   1.000
_cell.length_c   1.000
_cell.angle_alpha   90.00
_cell.angle_beta   90.00
_cell.angle_gamma   90.00
#
_symmetry.space_group_name_H-M   'P 1'
#
loop_
_entity.id
_entity.type
_entity.pdbx_description
1 polymer ?
#
loop_
_entity_poly.entity_id
_entity_poly.type
_entity_poly.pdbx_seq_one_letter_code
_entity_poly.pdbx_strand_id
1 'polypeptide(L)'
;MKEVIGCFTTSGIFIATGEVVSMDGSDVRCIENGNTYVIVMSPAKHDTLCKDSEGREWEEGSEWKEESVLYRCGKEGRKRVMGCITISGVLIRKGEVKSVDGSDFECMKHANGSITMRMLGRSIMKCKDREGREWEEGSEWKEGSVQYKCGKEGVKELMGCITTSGVLIRKGEVKSVDGSDIECRKHANGFITMQVLAKYECKGINGRWRKLGEIWRERQRIEGEYRCDKGGVRTVLGCIAGGKYIPIHSQTHIWGAYHLCTSDAYGANLERQCKCN
;
A
#
# COMPACT_ATOMS: atom_id res chain seq x y z
N MET A 1 -26.84 9.05 87.43
CA MET A 1 -26.10 9.51 86.24
C MET A 1 -27.11 9.57 85.11
N LYS A 2 -27.25 10.70 84.40
CA LYS A 2 -28.14 10.78 83.23
C LYS A 2 -27.28 10.54 81.99
N GLU A 3 -27.63 9.54 81.20
CA GLU A 3 -26.95 9.21 79.94
C GLU A 3 -27.65 9.94 78.79
N VAL A 4 -26.87 10.59 77.93
CA VAL A 4 -27.40 11.26 76.73
C VAL A 4 -27.33 10.28 75.57
N ILE A 5 -28.48 9.88 75.06
CA ILE A 5 -28.61 8.84 74.03
C ILE A 5 -28.73 9.41 72.60
N GLY A 6 -28.80 10.74 72.44
CA GLY A 6 -28.91 11.38 71.12
C GLY A 6 -29.24 12.88 71.16
N CYS A 7 -29.41 13.45 69.97
CA CYS A 7 -29.74 14.86 69.73
C CYS A 7 -31.10 14.96 69.04
N PHE A 8 -31.82 16.08 69.24
CA PHE A 8 -32.99 16.43 68.43
C PHE A 8 -32.66 17.57 67.49
N THR A 9 -33.01 17.42 66.21
CA THR A 9 -32.95 18.50 65.23
C THR A 9 -34.01 19.58 65.53
N THR A 10 -33.89 20.75 64.92
CA THR A 10 -34.89 21.82 65.02
C THR A 10 -36.25 21.44 64.45
N SER A 11 -36.31 20.42 63.60
CA SER A 11 -37.55 19.83 63.06
C SER A 11 -38.10 18.67 63.91
N GLY A 12 -37.48 18.37 65.05
CA GLY A 12 -37.97 17.36 66.00
C GLY A 12 -37.54 15.93 65.69
N ILE A 13 -36.59 15.71 64.76
CA ILE A 13 -36.05 14.39 64.43
C ILE A 13 -34.99 14.01 65.47
N PHE A 14 -35.12 12.81 66.05
CA PHE A 14 -34.15 12.23 66.96
C PHE A 14 -33.01 11.55 66.18
N ILE A 15 -31.76 11.83 66.56
CA ILE A 15 -30.54 11.23 66.01
C ILE A 15 -29.79 10.58 67.17
N ALA A 16 -29.65 9.26 67.17
CA ALA A 16 -28.93 8.58 68.24
C ALA A 16 -27.44 8.95 68.23
N THR A 17 -26.80 8.94 69.40
CA THR A 17 -25.35 9.17 69.50
C THR A 17 -24.59 8.11 68.67
N GLY A 18 -23.77 8.54 67.71
CA GLY A 18 -23.05 7.66 66.79
C GLY A 18 -23.81 7.27 65.51
N GLU A 19 -25.08 7.65 65.37
CA GLU A 19 -25.86 7.48 64.15
C GLU A 19 -25.60 8.62 63.16
N VAL A 20 -25.63 8.30 61.86
CA VAL A 20 -25.56 9.27 60.76
C VAL A 20 -26.87 9.20 59.99
N VAL A 21 -27.57 10.33 59.89
CA VAL A 21 -28.84 10.45 59.17
C VAL A 21 -28.66 11.44 58.03
N SER A 22 -28.95 11.04 56.80
CA SER A 22 -28.89 11.95 55.65
C SER A 22 -30.19 12.75 55.53
N MET A 23 -30.09 14.07 55.59
CA MET A 23 -31.20 15.02 55.49
C MET A 23 -30.82 16.17 54.56
N ASP A 24 -31.68 16.49 53.59
CA ASP A 24 -31.51 17.64 52.67
C ASP A 24 -30.11 17.75 52.02
N GLY A 25 -29.54 16.61 51.60
CA GLY A 25 -28.22 16.55 50.95
C GLY A 25 -27.03 16.73 51.91
N SER A 26 -27.28 16.63 53.22
CA SER A 26 -26.25 16.65 54.25
C SER A 26 -26.33 15.39 55.12
N ASP A 27 -25.17 14.83 55.48
CA ASP A 27 -25.07 13.82 56.53
C ASP A 27 -25.05 14.53 57.88
N VAL A 28 -26.01 14.19 58.73
CA VAL A 28 -26.24 14.79 60.04
C VAL A 28 -25.88 13.79 61.13
N ARG A 29 -25.07 14.21 62.10
CA ARG A 29 -24.63 13.36 63.22
C ARG A 29 -24.69 14.10 64.55
N CYS A 30 -25.05 13.37 65.61
CA CYS A 30 -24.96 13.85 66.99
C CYS A 30 -23.60 13.46 67.58
N ILE A 31 -22.77 14.46 67.92
CA ILE A 31 -21.44 14.22 68.51
C ILE A 31 -21.30 14.89 69.88
N GLU A 32 -20.52 14.27 70.75
CA GLU A 32 -20.12 14.86 72.03
C GLU A 32 -19.08 15.96 71.79
N ASN A 33 -19.29 17.12 72.42
CA ASN A 33 -18.39 18.26 72.41
C ASN A 33 -18.25 18.81 73.84
N GLY A 34 -17.26 18.28 74.57
CA GLY A 34 -17.08 18.55 75.99
C GLY A 34 -18.25 17.99 76.81
N ASN A 35 -18.90 18.85 77.62
CA ASN A 35 -20.06 18.46 78.43
C ASN A 35 -21.41 18.60 77.69
N THR A 36 -21.39 18.78 76.36
CA THR A 36 -22.59 19.03 75.55
C THR A 36 -22.60 18.14 74.32
N TYR A 37 -23.77 17.99 73.69
CA TYR A 37 -23.92 17.26 72.42
C TYR A 37 -24.35 18.26 71.35
N VAL A 38 -23.70 18.20 70.19
CA VAL A 38 -23.97 19.10 69.07
C VAL A 38 -24.30 18.31 67.82
N ILE A 39 -25.19 18.88 67.01
CA ILE A 39 -25.50 18.36 65.68
C ILE A 39 -24.47 18.93 64.71
N VAL A 40 -23.75 18.04 64.03
CA VAL A 40 -22.84 18.40 62.95
C VAL A 40 -23.45 17.96 61.63
N MET A 41 -23.48 18.89 60.69
CA MET A 41 -23.89 18.64 59.30
C MET A 41 -22.65 18.65 58.43
N SER A 42 -22.46 17.59 57.66
CA SER A 42 -21.46 17.49 56.59
C SER A 42 -22.16 17.31 55.26
N PRO A 43 -21.59 17.74 54.12
CA PRO A 43 -22.16 17.42 52.82
C PRO A 43 -22.37 15.91 52.70
N ALA A 44 -23.56 15.46 52.31
CA ALA A 44 -23.80 14.04 52.10
C ALA A 44 -22.85 13.58 50.99
N LYS A 45 -22.13 12.48 51.22
CA LYS A 45 -21.40 11.81 50.13
C LYS A 45 -22.44 11.28 49.14
N HIS A 46 -22.84 12.09 48.17
CA HIS A 46 -23.47 11.57 46.97
C HIS A 46 -22.49 10.59 46.33
N ASP A 47 -22.97 9.40 45.96
CA ASP A 47 -22.24 8.39 45.18
C ASP A 47 -21.85 9.00 43.82
N THR A 48 -20.81 9.84 43.81
CA THR A 48 -20.23 10.47 42.61
C THR A 48 -19.29 9.51 41.88
N LEU A 49 -18.99 8.37 42.51
CA LEU A 49 -18.09 7.35 42.00
C LEU A 49 -18.84 6.40 41.07
N CYS A 50 -18.24 6.11 39.94
CA CYS A 50 -18.70 5.03 39.06
C CYS A 50 -18.14 3.70 39.56
N LYS A 51 -18.95 2.63 39.57
CA LYS A 51 -18.50 1.28 39.95
C LYS A 51 -18.33 0.40 38.74
N ASP A 52 -17.17 -0.18 38.49
CA ASP A 52 -16.97 -1.13 37.39
C ASP A 52 -17.68 -2.48 37.64
N SER A 53 -17.61 -3.41 36.68
CA SER A 53 -18.22 -4.74 36.82
C SER A 53 -17.63 -5.59 37.96
N GLU A 54 -16.43 -5.26 38.45
CA GLU A 54 -15.78 -5.90 39.60
C GLU A 54 -16.09 -5.17 40.91
N GLY A 55 -16.85 -4.07 40.86
CA GLY A 55 -17.20 -3.25 42.01
C GLY A 55 -16.13 -2.23 42.41
N ARG A 56 -15.07 -2.03 41.61
CA ARG A 56 -14.07 -0.97 41.86
C ARG A 56 -14.65 0.39 41.57
N GLU A 57 -14.32 1.35 42.41
CA GLU A 57 -14.82 2.72 42.32
C GLU A 57 -13.89 3.62 41.51
N TRP A 58 -14.48 4.49 40.68
CA TRP A 58 -13.80 5.38 39.75
C TRP A 58 -14.31 6.80 39.92
N GLU A 59 -13.40 7.76 40.03
CA GLU A 59 -13.73 9.18 40.17
C GLU A 59 -14.29 9.77 38.88
N GLU A 60 -15.05 10.86 38.98
CA GLU A 60 -15.54 11.60 37.81
C GLU A 60 -14.37 11.96 36.87
N GLY A 61 -14.55 11.69 35.57
CA GLY A 61 -13.54 11.91 34.54
C GLY A 61 -12.55 10.76 34.35
N SER A 62 -12.47 9.81 35.29
CA SER A 62 -11.62 8.63 35.15
C SER A 62 -12.10 7.74 34.01
N GLU A 63 -11.14 7.08 33.35
CA GLU A 63 -11.39 6.12 32.28
C GLU A 63 -10.90 4.74 32.68
N TRP A 64 -11.67 3.72 32.32
CA TRP A 64 -11.29 2.34 32.54
C TRP A 64 -11.82 1.45 31.43
N LYS A 65 -11.17 0.30 31.29
CA LYS A 65 -11.48 -0.71 30.29
C LYS A 65 -12.18 -1.88 30.95
N GLU A 66 -13.35 -2.24 30.44
CA GLU A 66 -14.00 -3.52 30.75
C GLU A 66 -14.03 -4.32 29.43
N GLU A 67 -13.38 -5.48 29.42
CA GLU A 67 -13.17 -6.30 28.22
C GLU A 67 -12.56 -5.54 27.03
N SER A 68 -13.36 -5.18 26.02
CA SER A 68 -12.94 -4.42 24.84
C SER A 68 -13.54 -3.01 24.80
N VAL A 69 -14.27 -2.60 25.84
CA VAL A 69 -15.02 -1.34 25.88
C VAL A 69 -14.33 -0.36 26.83
N LEU A 70 -14.15 0.88 26.36
CA LEU A 70 -13.61 1.97 27.15
C LEU A 70 -14.76 2.80 27.72
N TYR A 71 -14.76 2.95 29.04
CA TYR A 71 -15.72 3.77 29.78
C TYR A 71 -15.06 5.02 30.33
N ARG A 72 -15.87 6.06 30.57
CA ARG A 72 -15.51 7.26 31.32
C ARG A 72 -16.57 7.54 32.38
N CYS A 73 -16.15 7.86 33.61
CA CYS A 73 -17.08 8.25 34.65
C CYS A 73 -17.59 9.67 34.40
N GLY A 74 -18.90 9.83 34.36
CA GLY A 74 -19.55 11.14 34.28
C GLY A 74 -20.09 11.59 35.64
N LYS A 75 -20.63 12.81 35.66
CA LYS A 75 -21.36 13.37 36.80
C LYS A 75 -22.40 12.40 37.36
N GLU A 76 -22.62 12.46 38.67
CA GLU A 76 -23.60 11.63 39.40
C GLU A 76 -23.33 10.12 39.28
N GLY A 77 -22.05 9.71 39.14
CA GLY A 77 -21.69 8.28 39.04
C GLY A 77 -22.17 7.60 37.75
N ARG A 78 -22.55 8.36 36.71
CA ARG A 78 -23.06 7.79 35.45
C ARG A 78 -21.93 7.35 34.54
N LYS A 79 -21.87 6.05 34.24
CA LYS A 79 -20.95 5.50 33.22
C LYS A 79 -21.30 6.02 31.83
N ARG A 80 -20.29 6.47 31.08
CA ARG A 80 -20.39 6.78 29.65
C ARG A 80 -19.49 5.85 28.86
N VAL A 81 -20.02 5.29 27.77
CA VAL A 81 -19.22 4.48 26.85
C VAL A 81 -18.53 5.40 25.84
N MET A 82 -17.21 5.33 25.79
CA MET A 82 -16.39 6.11 24.86
C MET A 82 -16.23 5.40 23.51
N GLY A 83 -16.22 4.06 23.53
CA GLY A 83 -16.05 3.23 22.35
C GLY A 83 -15.40 1.90 22.71
N CYS A 84 -14.82 1.26 21.71
CA CYS A 84 -14.09 0.01 21.85
C CYS A 84 -12.59 0.30 21.69
N ILE A 85 -11.75 -0.38 22.47
CA ILE A 85 -10.29 -0.21 22.43
C ILE A 85 -9.62 -1.51 21.99
N THR A 86 -8.80 -1.44 20.93
CA THR A 86 -8.07 -2.60 20.43
C THR A 86 -6.98 -3.04 21.41
N ILE A 87 -6.41 -4.23 21.20
CA ILE A 87 -5.25 -4.71 21.97
C ILE A 87 -4.04 -3.77 21.84
N SER A 88 -3.92 -3.09 20.70
CA SER A 88 -2.90 -2.08 20.41
C SER A 88 -3.22 -0.68 20.99
N GLY A 89 -4.31 -0.55 21.74
CA GLY A 89 -4.69 0.70 22.42
C GLY A 89 -5.41 1.72 21.53
N VAL A 90 -5.83 1.34 20.32
CA VAL A 90 -6.52 2.25 19.40
C VAL A 90 -8.01 2.31 19.77
N LEU A 91 -8.51 3.52 20.05
CA LEU A 91 -9.93 3.77 20.26
C LEU A 91 -10.70 3.80 18.94
N ILE A 92 -11.80 3.05 18.90
CA ILE A 92 -12.81 2.98 17.84
C ILE A 92 -14.12 3.49 18.45
N ARG A 93 -14.63 4.63 17.97
CA ARG A 93 -15.85 5.22 18.54
C ARG A 93 -17.05 4.33 18.26
N LYS A 94 -18.08 4.46 19.09
CA LYS A 94 -19.35 3.76 18.89
C LYS A 94 -19.93 4.05 17.50
N GLY A 95 -20.18 3.00 16.72
CA GLY A 95 -20.68 3.07 15.34
C GLY A 95 -19.59 3.36 14.30
N GLU A 96 -18.33 3.49 14.70
CA GLU A 96 -17.20 3.65 13.78
C GLU A 96 -16.68 2.28 13.34
N VAL A 97 -16.28 2.20 12.07
CA VAL A 97 -15.44 1.12 11.53
C VAL A 97 -14.05 1.67 11.33
N LYS A 98 -13.03 0.97 11.82
CA LYS A 98 -11.63 1.41 11.74
C LYS A 98 -10.70 0.25 11.47
N SER A 99 -9.77 0.44 10.53
CA SER A 99 -8.71 -0.52 10.23
C SER A 99 -7.57 -0.36 11.23
N VAL A 100 -7.25 -1.43 11.95
CA VAL A 100 -6.17 -1.48 12.94
C VAL A 100 -5.41 -2.79 12.74
N ASP A 101 -4.09 -2.72 12.61
CA ASP A 101 -3.19 -3.88 12.49
C ASP A 101 -3.61 -4.89 11.40
N GLY A 102 -4.09 -4.39 10.25
CA GLY A 102 -4.49 -5.23 9.13
C GLY A 102 -5.87 -5.88 9.28
N SER A 103 -6.68 -5.46 10.24
CA SER A 103 -8.07 -5.92 10.42
C SER A 103 -9.03 -4.76 10.58
N ASP A 104 -10.23 -4.89 10.00
CA ASP A 104 -11.31 -3.94 10.18
C ASP A 104 -12.12 -4.30 11.41
N PHE A 105 -12.29 -3.33 12.29
CA PHE A 105 -13.04 -3.48 13.54
C PHE A 105 -14.19 -2.48 13.57
N GLU A 106 -15.35 -2.94 14.04
CA GLU A 106 -16.53 -2.13 14.30
C GLU A 106 -16.85 -2.15 15.79
N CYS A 107 -17.17 -0.98 16.36
CA CYS A 107 -17.70 -0.89 17.72
C CYS A 107 -19.23 -0.76 17.69
N MET A 108 -19.93 -1.89 17.81
CA MET A 108 -21.38 -1.97 17.63
C MET A 108 -22.13 -1.87 18.95
N LYS A 109 -23.27 -1.15 18.96
CA LYS A 109 -24.25 -1.17 20.05
C LYS A 109 -25.43 -2.06 19.67
N HIS A 110 -25.70 -3.06 20.49
CA HIS A 110 -26.83 -3.97 20.36
C HIS A 110 -28.14 -3.33 20.83
N ALA A 111 -29.27 -3.90 20.40
CA ALA A 111 -30.60 -3.42 20.78
C ALA A 111 -30.85 -3.47 22.29
N ASN A 112 -30.25 -4.43 23.00
CA ASN A 112 -30.29 -4.56 24.46
C ASN A 112 -29.42 -3.51 25.19
N GLY A 113 -28.73 -2.63 24.44
CA GLY A 113 -27.88 -1.59 25.00
C GLY A 113 -26.40 -1.97 25.17
N SER A 114 -26.03 -3.24 25.05
CA SER A 114 -24.63 -3.68 25.19
C SER A 114 -23.77 -3.20 24.02
N ILE A 115 -22.46 -3.05 24.25
CA ILE A 115 -21.49 -2.65 23.25
C ILE A 115 -20.43 -3.72 23.13
N THR A 116 -20.11 -4.10 21.90
CA THR A 116 -19.10 -5.13 21.62
C THR A 116 -18.25 -4.71 20.44
N MET A 117 -16.97 -5.04 20.50
CA MET A 117 -16.09 -4.95 19.33
C MET A 117 -16.30 -6.17 18.44
N ARG A 118 -16.55 -5.95 17.15
CA ARG A 118 -16.64 -7.00 16.13
C ARG A 118 -15.53 -6.82 15.10
N MET A 119 -14.77 -7.88 14.85
CA MET A 119 -13.88 -7.94 13.69
C MET A 119 -14.73 -8.20 12.44
N LEU A 120 -14.67 -7.32 11.46
CA LEU A 120 -15.39 -7.44 10.19
C LEU A 120 -14.62 -8.28 9.17
N GLY A 121 -13.29 -8.31 9.28
CA GLY A 121 -12.41 -9.08 8.40
C GLY A 121 -10.97 -8.55 8.45
N ARG A 122 -10.08 -9.14 7.64
CA ARG A 122 -8.77 -8.53 7.36
C ARG A 122 -8.99 -7.32 6.46
N SER A 123 -8.50 -6.15 6.87
CA SER A 123 -8.41 -4.99 5.97
C SER A 123 -7.47 -5.37 4.82
N ILE A 124 -7.67 -4.82 3.62
CA ILE A 124 -6.83 -5.05 2.43
C ILE A 124 -5.36 -5.13 2.85
N MET A 125 -4.80 -6.35 2.82
CA MET A 125 -3.43 -6.58 3.25
C MET A 125 -2.52 -5.81 2.31
N LYS A 126 -1.78 -4.84 2.85
CA LYS A 126 -0.86 -4.02 2.06
C LYS A 126 0.41 -4.79 1.77
N CYS A 127 0.95 -4.59 0.58
CA CYS A 127 2.27 -5.12 0.25
C CYS A 127 3.35 -4.23 0.86
N LYS A 128 4.46 -4.83 1.28
CA LYS A 128 5.65 -4.09 1.73
C LYS A 128 6.78 -4.20 0.72
N ASP A 129 7.41 -3.07 0.42
CA ASP A 129 8.66 -3.07 -0.35
C ASP A 129 9.87 -3.43 0.54
N ARG A 130 11.06 -3.50 -0.05
CA ARG A 130 12.31 -3.81 0.68
C ARG A 130 12.68 -2.76 1.74
N GLU A 131 12.18 -1.54 1.62
CA GLU A 131 12.40 -0.45 2.58
C GLU A 131 11.31 -0.43 3.66
N GLY A 132 10.33 -1.34 3.58
CA GLY A 132 9.22 -1.43 4.53
C GLY A 132 8.07 -0.47 4.21
N ARG A 133 8.07 0.24 3.07
CA ARG A 133 6.96 1.08 2.66
C ARG A 133 5.76 0.23 2.25
N GLU A 134 4.58 0.69 2.64
CA GLU A 134 3.32 0.00 2.39
C GLU A 134 2.68 0.45 1.08
N TRP A 135 2.16 -0.50 0.32
CA TRP A 135 1.51 -0.32 -0.97
C TRP A 135 0.13 -0.94 -0.94
N GLU A 136 -0.88 -0.17 -1.35
CA GLU A 136 -2.26 -0.65 -1.45
C GLU A 136 -2.40 -1.70 -2.56
N GLU A 137 -3.40 -2.58 -2.44
CA GLU A 137 -3.75 -3.53 -3.50
C GLU A 137 -3.95 -2.81 -4.84
N GLY A 138 -3.38 -3.38 -5.90
CA GLY A 138 -3.39 -2.80 -7.23
C GLY A 138 -2.24 -1.82 -7.51
N SER A 139 -1.57 -1.30 -6.48
CA SER A 139 -0.43 -0.39 -6.67
C SER A 139 0.74 -1.07 -7.36
N GLU A 140 1.50 -0.32 -8.15
CA GLU A 140 2.69 -0.80 -8.85
C GLU A 140 3.93 0.02 -8.43
N TRP A 141 5.04 -0.67 -8.16
CA TRP A 141 6.29 -0.01 -7.75
C TRP A 141 7.53 -0.74 -8.27
N LYS A 142 8.67 -0.06 -8.17
CA LYS A 142 9.97 -0.55 -8.62
C LYS A 142 10.86 -0.88 -7.44
N GLU A 143 11.61 -1.95 -7.57
CA GLU A 143 12.75 -2.26 -6.70
C GLU A 143 13.96 -2.58 -7.57
N GLY A 144 14.87 -1.61 -7.70
CA GLY A 144 15.96 -1.70 -8.67
C GLY A 144 15.41 -1.79 -10.10
N SER A 145 15.81 -2.82 -10.84
CA SER A 145 15.35 -3.11 -12.20
C SER A 145 14.09 -3.98 -12.26
N VAL A 146 13.42 -4.25 -11.13
CA VAL A 146 12.25 -5.15 -11.08
C VAL A 146 10.99 -4.34 -10.79
N GLN A 147 9.93 -4.60 -11.56
CA GLN A 147 8.61 -4.02 -11.37
C GLN A 147 7.70 -5.03 -10.66
N TYR A 148 7.02 -4.56 -9.61
CA TYR A 148 6.05 -5.32 -8.84
C TYR A 148 4.68 -4.67 -8.87
N LYS A 149 3.67 -5.48 -8.55
CA LYS A 149 2.30 -5.06 -8.27
C LYS A 149 1.84 -5.67 -6.96
N CYS A 150 1.03 -4.94 -6.21
CA CYS A 150 0.39 -5.49 -5.02
C CYS A 150 -0.84 -6.27 -5.47
N GLY A 151 -0.77 -7.59 -5.34
CA GLY A 151 -1.88 -8.49 -5.58
C GLY A 151 -2.81 -8.55 -4.37
N LYS A 152 -3.81 -9.41 -4.51
CA LYS A 152 -4.76 -9.71 -3.43
C LYS A 152 -4.04 -10.24 -2.19
N GLU A 153 -4.61 -9.94 -1.03
CA GLU A 153 -4.11 -10.43 0.26
C GLU A 153 -2.65 -10.01 0.56
N GLY A 154 -2.18 -8.90 -0.02
CA GLY A 154 -0.83 -8.39 0.19
C GLY A 154 0.26 -9.22 -0.48
N VAL A 155 -0.12 -10.06 -1.46
CA VAL A 155 0.83 -10.87 -2.21
C VAL A 155 1.56 -9.98 -3.22
N LYS A 156 2.88 -9.93 -3.09
CA LYS A 156 3.74 -9.19 -4.02
C LYS A 156 3.90 -9.94 -5.34
N GLU A 157 3.30 -9.42 -6.40
CA GLU A 157 3.32 -10.02 -7.73
C GLU A 157 4.45 -9.45 -8.59
N LEU A 158 5.25 -10.33 -9.19
CA LEU A 158 6.29 -9.94 -10.14
C LEU A 158 5.65 -9.61 -11.49
N MET A 159 5.72 -8.34 -11.90
CA MET A 159 5.23 -7.89 -13.20
C MET A 159 6.29 -8.10 -14.29
N GLY A 160 7.55 -7.81 -13.99
CA GLY A 160 8.63 -7.91 -14.96
C GLY A 160 9.90 -7.20 -14.55
N CYS A 161 10.81 -7.06 -15.51
CA CYS A 161 12.09 -6.39 -15.38
C CYS A 161 12.10 -5.17 -16.30
N ILE A 162 12.72 -4.08 -15.86
CA ILE A 162 12.83 -2.83 -16.61
C ILE A 162 14.27 -2.71 -17.11
N THR A 163 14.43 -2.57 -18.42
CA THR A 163 15.74 -2.36 -19.04
C THR A 163 16.30 -0.98 -18.68
N THR A 164 17.59 -0.77 -18.91
CA THR A 164 18.22 0.56 -18.76
C THR A 164 17.60 1.62 -19.68
N SER A 165 17.04 1.21 -20.81
CA SER A 165 16.24 2.04 -21.73
C SER A 165 14.79 2.28 -21.26
N GLY A 166 14.40 1.77 -20.09
CA GLY A 166 13.07 1.98 -19.51
C GLY A 166 11.97 1.07 -20.05
N VAL A 167 12.32 0.06 -20.85
CA VAL A 167 11.36 -0.88 -21.43
C VAL A 167 11.02 -1.97 -20.41
N LEU A 168 9.74 -2.19 -20.15
CA LEU A 168 9.27 -3.32 -19.35
C LEU A 168 9.27 -4.61 -20.18
N ILE A 169 9.96 -5.63 -19.67
CA ILE A 169 9.94 -7.03 -20.10
C ILE A 169 9.08 -7.79 -19.10
N ARG A 170 7.90 -8.28 -19.49
CA ARG A 170 7.03 -8.98 -18.53
C ARG A 170 7.67 -10.29 -18.08
N LYS A 171 7.27 -10.77 -16.90
CA LYS A 171 7.72 -12.06 -16.38
C LYS A 171 7.47 -13.17 -17.41
N GLY A 172 8.52 -13.88 -17.83
CA GLY A 172 8.46 -14.96 -18.81
C GLY A 172 8.31 -14.51 -20.28
N GLU A 173 8.25 -13.19 -20.54
CA GLU A 173 8.29 -12.65 -21.89
C GLU A 173 9.74 -12.55 -22.38
N VAL A 174 9.96 -12.88 -23.66
CA VAL A 174 11.19 -12.55 -24.38
C VAL A 174 10.91 -11.37 -25.30
N LYS A 175 11.69 -10.30 -25.16
CA LYS A 175 11.49 -9.09 -25.96
C LYS A 175 12.82 -8.55 -26.47
N SER A 176 12.83 -8.12 -27.73
CA SER A 176 14.00 -7.51 -28.37
C SER A 176 14.11 -6.05 -27.94
N VAL A 177 15.16 -5.71 -27.20
CA VAL A 177 15.46 -4.36 -26.74
C VAL A 177 16.94 -4.06 -26.97
N ASP A 178 17.24 -2.90 -27.56
CA ASP A 178 18.61 -2.43 -27.82
C ASP A 178 19.51 -3.46 -28.56
N GLY A 179 18.91 -4.21 -29.48
CA GLY A 179 19.59 -5.23 -30.27
C GLY A 179 19.88 -6.54 -29.53
N SER A 180 19.26 -6.75 -28.37
CA SER A 180 19.35 -7.99 -27.62
C SER A 180 17.95 -8.56 -27.36
N ASP A 181 17.81 -9.88 -27.43
CA ASP A 181 16.63 -10.56 -26.91
C ASP A 181 16.82 -10.78 -25.42
N ILE A 182 15.90 -10.24 -24.63
CA ILE A 182 15.99 -10.20 -23.17
C ILE A 182 14.78 -10.91 -22.57
N GLU A 183 15.02 -11.74 -21.54
CA GLU A 183 14.00 -12.41 -20.75
C GLU A 183 14.05 -11.95 -19.29
N CYS A 184 12.89 -11.69 -18.69
CA CYS A 184 12.76 -11.53 -17.25
C CYS A 184 12.30 -12.84 -16.60
N ARG A 185 13.21 -13.53 -15.91
CA ARG A 185 12.95 -14.86 -15.33
C ARG A 185 12.95 -14.82 -13.80
N LYS A 186 11.97 -15.49 -13.19
CA LYS A 186 11.96 -15.83 -11.76
C LYS A 186 12.39 -17.29 -11.60
N HIS A 187 13.49 -17.50 -10.88
CA HIS A 187 14.02 -18.81 -10.54
C HIS A 187 13.19 -19.48 -9.43
N ALA A 188 13.31 -20.80 -9.30
CA ALA A 188 12.57 -21.57 -8.28
C ALA A 188 12.91 -21.13 -6.84
N ASN A 189 14.15 -20.68 -6.61
CA ASN A 189 14.60 -20.11 -5.34
C ASN A 189 14.08 -18.68 -5.07
N GLY A 190 13.23 -18.15 -5.95
CA GLY A 190 12.65 -16.80 -5.83
C GLY A 190 13.51 -15.68 -6.38
N PHE A 191 14.76 -15.93 -6.79
CA PHE A 191 15.63 -14.92 -7.38
C PHE A 191 15.13 -14.49 -8.77
N ILE A 192 15.34 -13.23 -9.13
CA ILE A 192 14.84 -12.66 -10.39
C ILE A 192 16.04 -12.17 -11.19
N THR A 193 16.14 -12.64 -12.43
CA THR A 193 17.22 -12.26 -13.34
C THR A 193 16.65 -11.70 -14.62
N MET A 194 17.27 -10.62 -15.10
CA MET A 194 17.15 -10.16 -16.47
C MET A 194 18.29 -10.80 -17.27
N GLN A 195 17.95 -11.71 -18.18
CA GLN A 195 18.92 -12.49 -18.95
C GLN A 195 18.92 -12.05 -20.41
N VAL A 196 20.12 -11.82 -20.98
CA VAL A 196 20.30 -11.67 -22.42
C VAL A 196 20.38 -13.07 -23.03
N LEU A 197 19.43 -13.40 -23.91
CA LEU A 197 19.37 -14.68 -24.61
C LEU A 197 20.17 -14.66 -25.91
N ALA A 198 20.09 -13.56 -26.65
CA ALA A 198 20.82 -13.35 -27.88
C ALA A 198 21.16 -11.87 -28.05
N LYS A 199 22.29 -11.59 -28.68
CA LYS A 199 22.69 -10.24 -29.09
C LYS A 199 22.91 -10.24 -30.60
N TYR A 200 22.28 -9.30 -31.29
CA TYR A 200 22.32 -9.21 -32.74
C TYR A 200 23.18 -8.04 -33.18
N GLU A 201 24.29 -8.36 -33.83
CA GLU A 201 25.22 -7.39 -34.41
C GLU A 201 25.61 -7.83 -35.82
N CYS A 202 25.71 -6.87 -36.73
CA CYS A 202 26.13 -7.11 -38.10
C CYS A 202 27.49 -6.49 -38.34
N LYS A 203 28.41 -7.24 -38.97
CA LYS A 203 29.72 -6.72 -39.34
C LYS A 203 29.65 -6.09 -40.74
N GLY A 204 29.88 -4.78 -40.81
CA GLY A 204 30.06 -4.06 -42.07
C GLY A 204 31.33 -4.49 -42.80
N ILE A 205 31.44 -4.14 -44.08
CA ILE A 205 32.62 -4.49 -44.89
C ILE A 205 33.91 -3.83 -44.40
N ASN A 206 33.79 -2.66 -43.75
CA ASN A 206 34.90 -1.95 -43.11
C ASN A 206 35.32 -2.57 -41.75
N GLY A 207 34.70 -3.69 -41.36
CA GLY A 207 34.92 -4.34 -40.08
C GLY A 207 34.17 -3.72 -38.89
N ARG A 208 33.41 -2.63 -39.09
CA ARG A 208 32.62 -1.98 -38.04
C ARG A 208 31.38 -2.79 -37.72
N TRP A 209 31.14 -3.03 -36.43
CA TRP A 209 29.92 -3.66 -35.94
C TRP A 209 28.75 -2.67 -35.92
N ARG A 210 27.57 -3.16 -36.31
CA ARG A 210 26.31 -2.44 -36.44
C ARG A 210 25.27 -3.07 -35.53
N LYS A 211 24.48 -2.25 -34.84
CA LYS A 211 23.41 -2.73 -33.96
C LYS A 211 22.20 -3.17 -34.76
N LEU A 212 21.37 -4.05 -34.20
CA LEU A 212 20.07 -4.39 -34.76
C LEU A 212 19.26 -3.12 -35.11
N GLY A 213 18.68 -3.09 -36.30
CA GLY A 213 17.92 -1.97 -36.82
C GLY A 213 18.76 -0.80 -37.34
N GLU A 214 20.07 -0.77 -37.09
CA GLU A 214 20.95 0.26 -37.64
C GLU A 214 20.93 0.19 -39.18
N ILE A 215 20.74 1.34 -39.81
CA ILE A 215 20.81 1.51 -41.26
C ILE A 215 22.13 2.19 -41.61
N TRP A 216 22.83 1.67 -42.62
CA TRP A 216 24.09 2.25 -43.08
C TRP A 216 24.26 2.11 -44.58
N ARG A 217 25.15 2.92 -45.14
CA ARG A 217 25.55 2.86 -46.54
C ARG A 217 26.97 2.36 -46.66
N GLU A 218 27.19 1.40 -47.54
CA GLU A 218 28.49 0.82 -47.82
C GLU A 218 28.60 0.47 -49.31
N ARG A 219 29.80 0.63 -49.86
CA ARG A 219 30.09 0.29 -51.26
C ARG A 219 30.89 -1.00 -51.32
N GLN A 220 30.25 -2.08 -51.79
CA GLN A 220 30.91 -3.37 -52.02
C GLN A 220 31.15 -3.58 -53.52
N ARG A 221 30.08 -3.78 -54.30
CA ARG A 221 30.10 -3.71 -55.78
C ARG A 221 29.60 -2.36 -56.25
N ILE A 222 28.37 -2.05 -55.82
CA ILE A 222 27.78 -0.72 -55.88
C ILE A 222 27.57 -0.19 -54.46
N GLU A 223 27.27 1.10 -54.36
CA GLU A 223 26.85 1.70 -53.11
C GLU A 223 25.43 1.22 -52.79
N GLY A 224 25.26 0.58 -51.63
CA GLY A 224 23.98 0.06 -51.17
C GLY A 224 23.65 0.56 -49.77
N GLU A 225 22.36 0.59 -49.46
CA GLU A 225 21.85 0.85 -48.13
C GLU A 225 21.44 -0.48 -47.48
N TYR A 226 21.91 -0.70 -46.25
CA TYR A 226 21.78 -1.96 -45.53
C TYR A 226 21.13 -1.72 -44.17
N ARG A 227 20.43 -2.74 -43.66
CA ARG A 227 19.92 -2.80 -42.28
C ARG A 227 20.40 -4.08 -41.60
N CYS A 228 20.70 -3.98 -40.31
CA CYS A 228 21.00 -5.15 -39.51
C CYS A 228 19.70 -5.73 -38.97
N ASP A 229 19.35 -6.93 -39.40
CA ASP A 229 18.14 -7.63 -38.98
C ASP A 229 18.45 -8.73 -37.95
N LYS A 230 17.39 -9.32 -37.39
CA LYS A 230 17.50 -10.37 -36.37
C LYS A 230 18.37 -11.52 -36.88
N GLY A 231 19.12 -12.12 -35.95
CA GLY A 231 20.10 -13.16 -36.29
C GLY A 231 21.42 -12.64 -36.85
N GLY A 232 21.65 -11.32 -36.86
CA GLY A 232 22.87 -10.71 -37.43
C GLY A 232 22.86 -10.71 -38.96
N VAL A 233 21.68 -10.73 -39.57
CA VAL A 233 21.51 -10.75 -41.02
C VAL A 233 21.64 -9.35 -41.59
N ARG A 234 22.47 -9.19 -42.63
CA ARG A 234 22.61 -7.94 -43.36
C ARG A 234 21.60 -7.90 -44.50
N THR A 235 20.55 -7.10 -44.35
CA THR A 235 19.51 -6.95 -45.37
C THR A 235 19.80 -5.75 -46.25
N VAL A 236 19.79 -5.94 -47.56
CA VAL A 236 19.90 -4.85 -48.54
C VAL A 236 18.53 -4.17 -48.67
N LEU A 237 18.47 -2.86 -48.39
CA LEU A 237 17.26 -2.05 -48.56
C LEU A 237 17.16 -1.45 -49.97
N GLY A 238 18.30 -1.10 -50.56
CA GLY A 238 18.34 -0.48 -51.88
C GLY A 238 19.73 -0.16 -52.37
N CYS A 239 19.78 0.33 -53.61
CA CYS A 239 20.98 0.68 -54.35
C CYS A 239 21.07 2.21 -54.49
N ILE A 240 22.30 2.73 -54.53
CA ILE A 240 22.57 4.15 -54.75
C ILE A 240 23.42 4.29 -56.01
N ALA A 241 22.84 4.88 -57.05
CA ALA A 241 23.48 5.03 -58.35
C ALA A 241 23.04 6.33 -59.03
N GLY A 242 23.99 7.03 -59.66
CA GLY A 242 23.72 8.32 -60.31
C GLY A 242 23.15 9.38 -59.35
N GLY A 243 23.47 9.30 -58.05
CA GLY A 243 22.92 10.17 -57.01
C GLY A 243 21.47 9.86 -56.59
N LYS A 244 20.86 8.78 -57.10
CA LYS A 244 19.50 8.37 -56.76
C LYS A 244 19.48 7.12 -55.89
N TYR A 245 18.53 7.07 -54.96
CA TYR A 245 18.18 5.86 -54.21
C TYR A 245 17.17 5.03 -55.01
N ILE A 246 17.44 3.73 -55.13
CA ILE A 246 16.61 2.76 -55.84
C ILE A 246 16.26 1.66 -54.83
N PRO A 247 14.99 1.55 -54.39
CA PRO A 247 14.59 0.47 -53.50
C PRO A 247 14.89 -0.90 -54.11
N ILE A 248 15.15 -1.90 -53.28
CA ILE A 248 15.33 -3.28 -53.73
C ILE A 248 14.11 -3.72 -54.58
N HIS A 249 14.37 -4.47 -55.66
CA HIS A 249 13.39 -4.90 -56.66
C HIS A 249 12.70 -3.78 -57.45
N SER A 250 13.18 -2.53 -57.33
CA SER A 250 12.70 -1.40 -58.14
C SER A 250 13.67 -1.07 -59.27
N GLN A 251 13.12 -0.52 -60.36
CA GLN A 251 13.90 -0.07 -61.51
C GLN A 251 13.90 1.46 -61.66
N THR A 252 14.97 2.02 -62.21
CA THR A 252 15.07 3.46 -62.52
C THR A 252 15.85 3.70 -63.81
N HIS A 253 15.61 4.84 -64.47
CA HIS A 253 16.40 5.27 -65.63
C HIS A 253 17.56 6.19 -65.18
N ILE A 254 18.78 5.70 -65.35
CA ILE A 254 20.04 6.40 -65.02
C ILE A 254 21.09 6.07 -66.09
N TRP A 255 21.97 7.03 -66.38
CA TRP A 255 23.05 6.88 -67.37
C TRP A 255 22.59 6.38 -68.76
N GLY A 256 21.38 6.76 -69.18
CA GLY A 256 20.83 6.42 -70.48
C GLY A 256 20.31 4.97 -70.61
N ALA A 257 20.12 4.26 -69.50
CA ALA A 257 19.49 2.93 -69.50
C ALA A 257 18.60 2.71 -68.26
N TYR A 258 17.73 1.71 -68.32
CA TYR A 258 17.01 1.24 -67.14
C TYR A 258 17.88 0.28 -66.34
N HIS A 259 17.83 0.42 -65.02
CA HIS A 259 18.58 -0.42 -64.08
C HIS A 259 17.65 -0.93 -62.98
N LEU A 260 17.71 -2.22 -62.69
CA LEU A 260 17.00 -2.90 -61.60
C LEU A 260 17.95 -3.06 -60.40
N CYS A 261 17.51 -2.67 -59.20
CA CYS A 261 18.24 -2.96 -57.97
C CYS A 261 17.91 -4.38 -57.48
N THR A 262 18.91 -5.23 -57.36
CA THR A 262 18.81 -6.60 -56.84
C THR A 262 19.79 -6.82 -55.68
N SER A 263 19.68 -7.95 -55.00
CA SER A 263 20.59 -8.33 -53.93
C SER A 263 20.90 -9.82 -54.00
N ASP A 264 22.12 -10.17 -53.63
CA ASP A 264 22.59 -11.56 -53.53
C ASP A 264 23.50 -11.73 -52.30
N ALA A 265 24.19 -12.87 -52.19
CA ALA A 265 25.11 -13.17 -51.09
C ALA A 265 26.26 -12.15 -50.91
N TYR A 266 26.60 -11.38 -51.94
CA TYR A 266 27.63 -10.34 -51.93
C TYR A 266 27.04 -8.91 -51.87
N GLY A 267 25.79 -8.76 -51.47
CA GLY A 267 25.15 -7.46 -51.21
C GLY A 267 24.38 -6.87 -52.39
N ALA A 268 24.28 -5.55 -52.44
CA ALA A 268 23.52 -4.83 -53.46
C ALA A 268 24.14 -4.99 -54.86
N ASN A 269 23.29 -5.19 -55.86
CA ASN A 269 23.65 -5.30 -57.27
C ASN A 269 22.73 -4.43 -58.14
N LEU A 270 23.26 -3.95 -59.26
CA LEU A 270 22.53 -3.10 -60.19
C LEU A 270 22.58 -3.71 -61.59
N GLU A 271 21.46 -4.29 -62.00
CA GLU A 271 21.35 -4.99 -63.28
C GLU A 271 20.80 -4.05 -64.35
N ARG A 272 21.59 -3.82 -65.40
CA ARG A 272 21.13 -3.07 -66.58
C ARG A 272 20.06 -3.89 -67.30
N GLN A 273 18.89 -3.30 -67.49
CA GLN A 273 17.80 -3.89 -68.26
C GLN A 273 18.00 -3.50 -69.73
N CYS A 274 18.38 -4.47 -70.56
CA CYS A 274 18.34 -4.30 -72.00
C CYS A 274 16.87 -4.40 -72.44
N LYS A 275 16.37 -3.39 -73.17
CA LYS A 275 15.11 -3.57 -73.91
C LYS A 275 15.36 -4.63 -74.97
N CYS A 276 14.76 -5.81 -74.82
CA CYS A 276 14.52 -6.68 -75.97
C CYS A 276 13.50 -5.94 -76.85
N ASN A 277 13.97 -5.36 -77.96
CA ASN A 277 13.10 -4.95 -79.05
C ASN A 277 12.61 -6.17 -79.81
#